data_AF-A0A9D1M1C8-F1
#
_entry.id   AF-A0A9D1M1C8-F1
#
_cell.length_a   1.000
_cell.length_b   1.000
_cell.length_c   1.000
_cell.angle_alpha   90.00
_cell.angle_beta   90.00
_cell.angle_gamma   90.00
#
_symmetry.space_group_name_H-M   'P 1'
#
loop_
_entity.id
_entity.type
_entity.pdbx_description
1 polymer ?
#
loop_
_entity_poly.entity_id
_entity_poly.type
_entity_poly.pdbx_seq_one_letter_code
_entity_poly.pdbx_strand_id
1 'polypeptide(L)'
;MKIVDHFKTFFSKIKNQKQYQLLLDSPKDLYTDLINSPKINTMINNMPQNLSQIEKAYYIYLELGKIVSENPKFIYANEEKRKKHYNDPLDSKNYFGICKSISELYVSILKDPRIGISADLVKENTENPTSHIDVILKIDGKNYIANLIADLSRIKSSRKVYNFCNDLSKSRNSLRLQEVKKSYLENLEHFYGRIDSLTREEIEQLDKKLGYSFFIPQVSKENERGIYTEDVIELLIQDMNNPESFKEYVLHNRNVPEEERLKYKLDYVFENINKLTDFNGKMNYLENIRYYLYLSKKILSPEENSRIIPYAAIIENDSSNIISILKVKPLANSNDKNNNLYYLFSAKDNKYIYKTPEEMKEFVDENSLRIIGTFDKFDPQKTDALEL
;
A
#
# COMPACT_ATOMS: atom_id res chain seq x y z
N MET A 1 -13.12 46.00 -32.20
CA MET A 1 -12.74 45.53 -30.85
C MET A 1 -13.05 44.05 -30.57
N LYS A 2 -14.04 43.38 -31.20
CA LYS A 2 -14.42 41.99 -30.83
C LYS A 2 -13.41 40.88 -31.18
N ILE A 3 -12.58 41.06 -32.22
CA ILE A 3 -11.62 40.03 -32.67
C ILE A 3 -10.41 39.93 -31.72
N VAL A 4 -9.89 41.06 -31.23
CA VAL A 4 -8.74 41.10 -30.32
C VAL A 4 -9.08 40.49 -28.97
N ASP A 5 -10.30 40.73 -28.47
CA ASP A 5 -10.77 40.12 -27.23
C ASP A 5 -10.99 38.61 -27.40
N HIS A 6 -11.53 38.15 -28.54
CA HIS A 6 -11.67 36.72 -28.82
C HIS A 6 -10.32 36.00 -28.90
N PHE A 7 -9.31 36.61 -29.53
CA PHE A 7 -7.95 36.08 -29.55
C PHE A 7 -7.30 36.09 -28.17
N LYS A 8 -7.51 37.12 -27.35
CA LYS A 8 -7.03 37.13 -25.95
C LYS A 8 -7.69 36.03 -25.12
N THR A 9 -8.99 35.80 -25.26
CA THR A 9 -9.69 34.71 -24.56
C THR A 9 -9.18 33.34 -25.04
N PHE A 10 -8.99 33.17 -26.35
CA PHE A 10 -8.45 31.94 -26.94
C PHE A 10 -7.01 31.67 -26.52
N PHE A 11 -6.12 32.66 -26.56
CA PHE A 11 -4.75 32.54 -26.07
C PHE A 11 -4.69 32.36 -24.55
N SER A 12 -5.58 32.97 -23.76
CA SER A 12 -5.68 32.68 -22.32
C SER A 12 -6.17 31.25 -22.07
N LYS A 13 -7.10 30.73 -22.88
CA LYS A 13 -7.55 29.33 -22.84
C LYS A 13 -6.43 28.35 -23.20
N ILE A 14 -5.62 28.66 -24.22
CA ILE A 14 -4.47 27.84 -24.62
C ILE A 14 -3.34 27.92 -23.60
N LYS A 15 -3.08 29.11 -23.04
CA LYS A 15 -2.05 29.33 -22.02
C LYS A 15 -2.45 28.68 -20.69
N ASN A 16 -3.74 28.74 -20.32
CA ASN A 16 -4.30 27.96 -19.21
C ASN A 16 -4.32 26.46 -19.52
N GLN A 17 -4.62 26.03 -20.74
CA GLN A 17 -4.51 24.61 -21.14
C GLN A 17 -3.11 24.05 -20.92
N LYS A 18 -2.04 24.85 -21.08
CA LYS A 18 -0.66 24.41 -20.79
C LYS A 18 -0.27 24.53 -19.32
N GLN A 19 -0.88 25.42 -18.54
CA GLN A 19 -0.60 25.61 -17.11
C GLN A 19 -1.40 24.65 -16.19
N TYR A 20 -2.50 24.09 -16.69
CA TYR A 20 -3.40 23.20 -15.95
C TYR A 20 -3.58 21.84 -16.64
N GLN A 21 -2.51 21.25 -17.18
CA GLN A 21 -2.54 19.86 -17.67
C GLN A 21 -2.61 18.90 -16.48
N LEU A 22 -3.79 18.89 -15.83
CA LEU A 22 -4.21 17.88 -14.89
C LEU A 22 -4.26 16.53 -15.61
N LEU A 23 -4.69 16.50 -16.89
CA LEU A 23 -4.63 15.29 -17.71
C LEU A 23 -3.23 14.99 -18.20
N LEU A 24 -2.85 13.72 -18.06
CA LEU A 24 -1.73 13.14 -18.78
C LEU A 24 -2.23 12.31 -19.95
N ASP A 25 -1.51 12.38 -21.07
CA ASP A 25 -1.73 11.46 -22.17
C ASP A 25 -1.46 10.03 -21.71
N SER A 26 -2.47 9.17 -21.85
CA SER A 26 -2.27 7.73 -21.68
C SER A 26 -1.28 7.27 -22.76
N PRO A 27 -0.21 6.56 -22.41
CA PRO A 27 0.73 6.11 -23.41
C PRO A 27 0.03 5.11 -24.33
N LYS A 28 0.01 5.42 -25.63
CA LYS A 28 -0.54 4.51 -26.66
C LYS A 28 0.41 3.31 -26.78
N ASP A 29 -0.17 2.11 -26.74
CA ASP A 29 0.49 0.82 -26.98
C ASP A 29 1.65 0.43 -26.05
N LEU A 30 2.03 1.27 -25.07
CA LEU A 30 3.17 1.02 -24.17
C LEU A 30 3.02 -0.27 -23.35
N TYR A 31 1.80 -0.61 -22.92
CA TYR A 31 1.52 -1.76 -22.07
C TYR A 31 0.88 -2.93 -22.80
N THR A 32 0.79 -2.90 -24.14
CA THR A 32 0.14 -3.97 -24.94
C THR A 32 0.76 -5.34 -24.66
N ASP A 33 2.09 -5.45 -24.69
CA ASP A 33 2.78 -6.71 -24.41
C ASP A 33 2.56 -7.19 -22.97
N LEU A 34 2.53 -6.25 -22.02
CA LEU A 34 2.32 -6.58 -20.60
C LEU A 34 0.87 -7.03 -20.34
N ILE A 35 -0.11 -6.42 -21.00
CA ILE A 35 -1.52 -6.84 -20.96
C ILE A 35 -1.69 -8.26 -21.51
N ASN A 36 -0.92 -8.59 -22.55
CA ASN A 36 -0.91 -9.93 -23.14
C ASN A 36 -0.02 -10.94 -22.40
N SER A 37 0.72 -10.51 -21.37
CA SER A 37 1.51 -11.42 -20.56
C SER A 37 0.62 -12.46 -19.87
N PRO A 38 1.11 -13.69 -19.60
CA PRO A 38 0.30 -14.75 -19.01
C PRO A 38 -0.42 -14.33 -17.72
N LYS A 39 0.24 -13.53 -16.86
CA LYS A 39 -0.31 -13.12 -15.56
C LYS A 39 -1.50 -12.16 -15.71
N ILE A 40 -1.36 -11.11 -16.51
CA ILE A 40 -2.42 -10.12 -16.73
C ILE A 40 -3.52 -10.68 -17.62
N ASN A 41 -3.17 -11.45 -18.66
CA ASN A 41 -4.15 -12.07 -19.53
C ASN A 41 -5.02 -13.08 -18.77
N THR A 42 -4.44 -13.88 -17.87
CA THR A 42 -5.20 -14.79 -17.00
C THR A 42 -6.15 -14.03 -16.08
N MET A 43 -5.70 -12.93 -15.47
CA MET A 43 -6.56 -12.07 -14.65
C MET A 43 -7.79 -11.58 -15.44
N ILE A 44 -7.59 -11.08 -16.65
CA ILE A 44 -8.68 -10.58 -17.52
C ILE A 44 -9.63 -11.72 -17.92
N ASN A 45 -9.09 -12.87 -18.32
CA ASN A 45 -9.90 -14.00 -18.80
C ASN A 45 -10.68 -14.70 -17.67
N ASN A 46 -10.19 -14.63 -16.43
CA ASN A 46 -10.86 -15.18 -15.26
C ASN A 46 -11.88 -14.23 -14.61
N MET A 47 -12.05 -13.02 -15.15
CA MET A 47 -13.04 -12.08 -14.64
C MET A 47 -14.44 -12.71 -14.65
N PRO A 48 -15.20 -12.64 -13.54
CA PRO A 48 -16.56 -13.16 -13.49
C PRO A 48 -17.44 -12.59 -14.61
N GLN A 49 -18.33 -13.43 -15.14
CA GLN A 49 -19.31 -13.00 -16.13
C GLN A 49 -20.39 -12.12 -15.48
N ASN A 50 -21.04 -11.26 -16.28
CA ASN A 50 -22.15 -10.40 -15.87
C ASN A 50 -21.83 -9.35 -14.79
N LEU A 51 -20.57 -8.90 -14.70
CA LEU A 51 -20.21 -7.75 -13.87
C LEU A 51 -20.65 -6.43 -14.51
N SER A 52 -21.15 -5.51 -13.69
CA SER A 52 -21.35 -4.11 -14.06
C SER A 52 -20.00 -3.42 -14.34
N GLN A 53 -19.99 -2.23 -14.95
CA GLN A 53 -18.74 -1.52 -15.23
C GLN A 53 -17.94 -1.20 -13.96
N ILE A 54 -18.61 -0.77 -12.89
CA ILE A 54 -17.94 -0.49 -11.60
C ILE A 54 -17.36 -1.75 -10.97
N GLU A 55 -18.07 -2.88 -11.08
CA GLU A 55 -17.59 -4.18 -10.58
C GLU A 55 -16.38 -4.68 -11.38
N LYS A 56 -16.38 -4.52 -12.70
CA LYS A 56 -15.22 -4.83 -13.55
C LYS A 56 -14.01 -3.97 -13.18
N ALA A 57 -14.22 -2.65 -13.03
CA ALA A 57 -13.16 -1.72 -12.64
C ALA A 57 -12.56 -2.10 -11.29
N TYR A 58 -13.40 -2.49 -10.33
CA TYR A 58 -12.98 -2.89 -9.00
C TYR A 58 -12.29 -4.25 -8.97
N TYR A 59 -12.79 -5.23 -9.73
CA TYR A 59 -12.11 -6.52 -9.90
C TYR A 59 -10.69 -6.33 -10.44
N ILE A 60 -10.52 -5.52 -11.50
CA ILE A 60 -9.19 -5.23 -12.05
C ILE A 60 -8.33 -4.52 -11.00
N TYR A 61 -8.90 -3.56 -10.25
CA TYR A 61 -8.20 -2.85 -9.18
C TYR A 61 -7.63 -3.81 -8.13
N LEU A 62 -8.45 -4.75 -7.65
CA LEU A 62 -8.04 -5.75 -6.67
C LEU A 62 -7.02 -6.73 -7.24
N GLU A 63 -7.29 -7.35 -8.38
CA GLU A 63 -6.40 -8.36 -8.96
C GLU A 63 -5.07 -7.77 -9.43
N LEU A 64 -5.09 -6.60 -10.05
CA LEU A 64 -3.86 -5.89 -10.41
C LEU A 64 -3.08 -5.49 -9.16
N GLY A 65 -3.77 -5.06 -8.09
CA GLY A 65 -3.17 -4.73 -6.80
C GLY A 65 -2.49 -5.91 -6.11
N LYS A 66 -2.91 -7.16 -6.38
CA LYS A 66 -2.19 -8.38 -5.95
C LYS A 66 -0.92 -8.64 -6.76
N ILE A 67 -0.82 -8.10 -7.97
CA ILE A 67 0.28 -8.35 -8.92
C ILE A 67 1.39 -7.31 -8.82
N VAL A 68 1.04 -6.02 -8.86
CA VAL A 68 2.01 -4.91 -8.95
C VAL A 68 2.53 -4.53 -7.57
N SER A 69 3.75 -4.00 -7.51
CA SER A 69 4.35 -3.51 -6.26
C SER A 69 5.11 -2.20 -6.48
N GLU A 70 5.31 -1.43 -5.43
CA GLU A 70 6.09 -0.20 -5.50
C GLU A 70 7.56 -0.48 -5.85
N ASN A 71 8.14 0.32 -6.74
CA ASN A 71 9.52 0.16 -7.15
C ASN A 71 10.47 0.67 -6.04
N PRO A 72 11.20 -0.23 -5.35
CA PRO A 72 12.07 0.16 -4.25
C PRO A 72 13.19 1.11 -4.69
N LYS A 73 13.67 0.99 -5.93
CA LYS A 73 14.73 1.86 -6.47
C LYS A 73 14.27 3.32 -6.57
N PHE A 74 12.97 3.55 -6.73
CA PHE A 74 12.39 4.89 -6.75
C PHE A 74 12.18 5.44 -5.34
N ILE A 75 11.70 4.61 -4.40
CA ILE A 75 11.43 5.04 -3.02
C ILE A 75 12.72 5.41 -2.29
N TYR A 76 13.78 4.61 -2.47
CA TYR A 76 15.10 4.85 -1.90
C TYR A 76 16.00 5.71 -2.78
N ALA A 77 15.47 6.36 -3.82
CA ALA A 77 16.22 7.32 -4.61
C ALA A 77 16.20 8.71 -3.96
N ASN A 78 17.32 9.43 -4.12
CA ASN A 78 17.37 10.87 -3.88
C ASN A 78 16.48 11.61 -4.91
N GLU A 79 16.25 12.91 -4.69
CA GLU A 79 15.34 13.70 -5.53
C GLU A 79 15.71 13.68 -7.02
N GLU A 80 17.00 13.80 -7.35
CA GLU A 80 17.51 13.78 -8.72
C GLU A 80 17.20 12.45 -9.43
N LYS A 81 17.51 11.34 -8.77
CA LYS A 81 17.20 10.00 -9.29
C LYS A 81 15.70 9.77 -9.42
N ARG A 82 14.88 10.25 -8.47
CA ARG A 82 13.42 10.19 -8.59
C ARG A 82 12.92 10.93 -9.82
N LYS A 83 13.40 12.14 -10.09
CA LYS A 83 13.04 12.88 -11.32
C LYS A 83 13.40 12.12 -12.59
N LYS A 84 14.57 11.48 -12.61
CA LYS A 84 15.03 10.66 -13.74
C LYS A 84 14.13 9.43 -13.97
N HIS A 85 13.78 8.71 -12.91
CA HIS A 85 13.03 7.45 -12.97
C HIS A 85 11.51 7.63 -13.00
N TYR A 86 11.00 8.87 -12.89
CA TYR A 86 9.56 9.13 -12.79
C TYR A 86 8.77 8.75 -14.05
N ASN A 87 9.41 8.73 -15.21
CA ASN A 87 8.78 8.35 -16.48
C ASN A 87 9.15 6.92 -16.94
N ASP A 88 9.84 6.16 -16.10
CA ASP A 88 10.18 4.77 -16.44
C ASP A 88 8.89 3.94 -16.50
N PRO A 89 8.74 3.07 -17.53
CA PRO A 89 7.63 2.14 -17.58
C PRO A 89 7.71 1.16 -16.41
N LEU A 90 6.57 0.54 -16.10
CA LEU A 90 6.53 -0.52 -15.10
C LEU A 90 7.46 -1.69 -15.52
N ASP A 91 8.26 -2.19 -14.59
CA ASP A 91 9.13 -3.34 -14.80
C ASP A 91 8.29 -4.59 -15.06
N SER A 92 8.23 -5.03 -16.33
CA SER A 92 7.41 -6.16 -16.76
C SER A 92 7.84 -7.51 -16.16
N LYS A 93 9.09 -7.63 -15.69
CA LYS A 93 9.60 -8.87 -15.09
C LYS A 93 9.09 -9.04 -13.66
N ASN A 94 9.19 -7.99 -12.85
CA ASN A 94 8.87 -8.04 -11.42
C ASN A 94 7.54 -7.36 -11.06
N TYR A 95 6.89 -6.71 -12.03
CA TYR A 95 5.70 -5.87 -11.85
C TYR A 95 5.93 -4.69 -10.89
N PHE A 96 7.14 -4.13 -10.91
CA PHE A 96 7.51 -2.99 -10.06
C PHE A 96 7.28 -1.67 -10.78
N GLY A 97 6.50 -0.79 -10.16
CA GLY A 97 6.17 0.51 -10.73
C GLY A 97 6.06 1.60 -9.68
N ILE A 98 5.71 2.80 -10.14
CA ILE A 98 5.42 3.94 -9.27
C ILE A 98 3.98 4.38 -9.52
N CYS A 99 3.51 5.42 -8.81
CA CYS A 99 2.15 5.93 -8.99
C CYS A 99 1.78 6.15 -10.46
N LYS A 100 2.69 6.76 -11.25
CA LYS A 100 2.49 6.98 -12.68
C LYS A 100 2.36 5.66 -13.46
N SER A 101 3.37 4.81 -13.46
CA SER A 101 3.39 3.61 -14.31
C SER A 101 2.36 2.54 -13.89
N ILE A 102 2.02 2.45 -12.60
CA ILE A 102 0.92 1.60 -12.11
C ILE A 102 -0.43 2.14 -12.60
N SER A 103 -0.67 3.45 -12.51
CA SER A 103 -1.91 4.07 -12.98
C SER A 103 -2.03 3.98 -14.51
N GLU A 104 -0.94 4.16 -15.26
CA GLU A 104 -0.91 3.97 -16.71
C GLU A 104 -1.31 2.54 -17.09
N LEU A 105 -0.72 1.52 -16.44
CA LEU A 105 -1.09 0.12 -16.67
C LEU A 105 -2.57 -0.14 -16.34
N TYR A 106 -3.06 0.38 -15.22
CA TYR A 106 -4.46 0.23 -14.82
C TYR A 106 -5.41 0.83 -15.87
N VAL A 107 -5.13 2.05 -16.35
CA VAL A 107 -5.90 2.70 -17.43
C VAL A 107 -5.82 1.91 -18.73
N SER A 108 -4.65 1.39 -19.10
CA SER A 108 -4.49 0.56 -20.31
C SER A 108 -5.31 -0.73 -20.24
N ILE A 109 -5.39 -1.38 -19.08
CA ILE A 109 -6.23 -2.58 -18.88
C ILE A 109 -7.72 -2.22 -18.93
N LEU A 110 -8.13 -1.11 -18.29
CA LEU A 110 -9.53 -0.66 -18.33
C LEU A 110 -9.99 -0.37 -19.77
N LYS A 111 -9.12 0.22 -20.59
CA LYS A 111 -9.38 0.56 -21.99
C LYS A 111 -9.29 -0.63 -22.95
N ASP A 112 -8.78 -1.78 -22.51
CA ASP A 112 -8.70 -2.99 -23.33
C ASP A 112 -10.11 -3.30 -23.92
N PRO A 113 -10.25 -3.63 -25.21
CA PRO A 113 -11.55 -3.88 -25.83
C PRO A 113 -12.38 -4.98 -25.15
N ARG A 114 -11.75 -5.91 -24.43
CA ARG A 114 -12.44 -6.94 -23.64
C ARG A 114 -13.13 -6.37 -22.40
N ILE A 115 -12.66 -5.23 -21.89
CA ILE A 115 -13.17 -4.56 -20.70
C ILE A 115 -14.04 -3.36 -21.08
N GLY A 116 -13.51 -2.46 -21.90
CA GLY A 116 -14.25 -1.35 -22.51
C GLY A 116 -14.62 -0.20 -21.57
N ILE A 117 -13.79 0.11 -20.56
CA ILE A 117 -14.02 1.21 -19.61
C ILE A 117 -13.16 2.42 -19.96
N SER A 118 -13.78 3.59 -20.06
CA SER A 118 -13.07 4.85 -20.29
C SER A 118 -12.47 5.36 -18.97
N ALA A 119 -11.19 5.73 -19.02
CA ALA A 119 -10.48 6.27 -17.87
C ALA A 119 -9.36 7.24 -18.29
N ASP A 120 -9.07 8.22 -17.44
CA ASP A 120 -8.05 9.23 -17.66
C ASP A 120 -7.01 9.23 -16.53
N LEU A 121 -5.77 9.59 -16.86
CA LEU A 121 -4.70 9.81 -15.88
C LEU A 121 -4.72 11.26 -15.45
N VAL A 122 -4.73 11.50 -14.14
CA VAL A 122 -4.79 12.85 -13.58
C VAL A 122 -3.67 13.10 -12.58
N LYS A 123 -3.08 14.28 -12.63
CA LYS A 123 -1.96 14.69 -11.78
C LYS A 123 -2.47 15.56 -10.63
N GLU A 124 -2.11 15.21 -9.40
CA GLU A 124 -2.57 15.92 -8.18
C GLU A 124 -2.07 17.37 -8.12
N ASN A 125 -0.81 17.60 -8.51
CA ASN A 125 -0.19 18.91 -8.55
C ASN A 125 0.55 19.11 -9.88
N THR A 126 0.06 20.03 -10.71
CA THR A 126 0.62 20.30 -12.04
C THR A 126 2.04 20.88 -11.97
N GLU A 127 2.36 21.66 -10.93
CA GLU A 127 3.65 22.33 -10.75
C GLU A 127 4.78 21.37 -10.33
N ASN A 128 4.46 20.26 -9.67
CA ASN A 128 5.46 19.28 -9.24
C ASN A 128 5.71 18.21 -10.33
N PRO A 129 6.90 18.11 -10.95
CA PRO A 129 7.16 17.17 -12.03
C PRO A 129 7.01 15.69 -11.61
N THR A 130 7.17 15.38 -10.34
CA THR A 130 7.03 14.01 -9.78
C THR A 130 5.81 13.90 -8.86
N SER A 131 4.76 14.70 -9.14
CA SER A 131 3.50 14.66 -8.39
C SER A 131 2.83 13.29 -8.48
N HIS A 132 1.93 13.01 -7.55
CA HIS A 132 1.11 11.80 -7.59
C HIS A 132 0.18 11.77 -8.82
N ILE A 133 -0.08 10.57 -9.34
CA ILE A 133 -1.03 10.32 -10.44
C ILE A 133 -2.17 9.43 -9.97
N ASP A 134 -3.39 9.94 -10.05
CA ASP A 134 -4.63 9.19 -9.86
C ASP A 134 -5.27 8.83 -11.21
N VAL A 135 -6.34 8.04 -11.15
CA VAL A 135 -7.15 7.64 -12.30
C VAL A 135 -8.57 8.15 -12.13
N ILE A 136 -9.13 8.79 -13.17
CA ILE A 136 -10.55 9.11 -13.26
C ILE A 136 -11.24 8.03 -14.09
N LEU A 137 -12.16 7.29 -13.46
CA LEU A 137 -13.03 6.30 -14.08
C LEU A 137 -14.30 6.99 -14.57
N LYS A 138 -14.71 6.74 -15.82
CA LYS A 138 -15.96 7.26 -16.40
C LYS A 138 -16.94 6.12 -16.59
N ILE A 139 -17.87 5.97 -15.65
CA ILE A 139 -18.73 4.80 -15.54
C ILE A 139 -20.17 5.26 -15.40
N ASP A 140 -21.05 4.79 -16.29
CA ASP A 140 -22.50 5.05 -16.25
C ASP A 140 -22.86 6.55 -16.07
N GLY A 141 -22.12 7.44 -16.75
CA GLY A 141 -22.32 8.89 -16.70
C GLY A 141 -21.78 9.58 -15.44
N LYS A 142 -21.11 8.84 -14.55
CA LYS A 142 -20.47 9.34 -13.34
C LYS A 142 -18.95 9.28 -13.46
N ASN A 143 -18.28 10.15 -12.70
CA ASN A 143 -16.82 10.19 -12.62
C ASN A 143 -16.38 9.77 -11.24
N TYR A 144 -15.48 8.79 -11.14
CA TYR A 144 -14.92 8.35 -9.87
C TYR A 144 -13.41 8.46 -9.91
N ILE A 145 -12.79 8.69 -8.76
CA ILE A 145 -11.33 8.66 -8.63
C ILE A 145 -10.85 7.34 -8.05
N ALA A 146 -9.73 6.83 -8.54
CA ALA A 146 -9.08 5.64 -8.03
C ALA A 146 -7.56 5.85 -7.91
N ASN A 147 -6.99 5.34 -6.81
CA ASN A 147 -5.57 5.41 -6.50
C ASN A 147 -5.09 4.04 -6.02
N LEU A 148 -4.62 3.22 -6.96
CA LEU A 148 -4.25 1.82 -6.70
C LEU A 148 -3.02 1.69 -5.81
N ILE A 149 -2.00 2.53 -6.05
CA ILE A 149 -0.74 2.46 -5.30
C ILE A 149 -0.95 2.68 -3.80
N ALA A 150 -1.88 3.55 -3.40
CA ALA A 150 -2.21 3.81 -1.99
C ALA A 150 -2.83 2.61 -1.26
N ASP A 151 -3.43 1.66 -1.99
CA ASP A 151 -4.08 0.48 -1.44
C ASP A 151 -3.30 -0.83 -1.64
N LEU A 152 -2.13 -0.85 -2.30
CA LEU A 152 -1.36 -2.09 -2.52
C LEU A 152 -1.12 -2.90 -1.25
N SER A 153 -0.68 -2.23 -0.17
CA SER A 153 -0.48 -2.87 1.13
C SER A 153 -1.79 -3.42 1.69
N ARG A 154 -2.92 -2.74 1.49
CA ARG A 154 -4.24 -3.20 1.97
C ARG A 154 -4.74 -4.40 1.18
N ILE A 155 -4.69 -4.31 -0.14
CA ILE A 155 -5.10 -5.37 -1.07
C ILE A 155 -4.38 -6.67 -0.72
N LYS A 156 -3.04 -6.61 -0.60
CA LYS A 156 -2.22 -7.80 -0.34
C LYS A 156 -2.29 -8.34 1.09
N SER A 157 -2.77 -7.53 2.04
CA SER A 157 -2.98 -7.94 3.43
C SER A 157 -4.46 -8.06 3.79
N SER A 158 -5.37 -8.20 2.81
CA SER A 158 -6.83 -8.39 3.00
C SER A 158 -7.48 -7.38 3.96
N ARG A 159 -7.02 -6.13 3.88
CA ARG A 159 -7.56 -5.00 4.64
C ARG A 159 -8.59 -4.23 3.84
N LYS A 160 -9.43 -3.46 4.54
CA LYS A 160 -10.39 -2.57 3.85
C LYS A 160 -9.68 -1.57 2.92
N VAL A 161 -10.06 -1.61 1.64
CA VAL A 161 -9.64 -0.67 0.59
C VAL A 161 -10.28 0.70 0.81
N TYR A 162 -9.53 1.79 0.61
CA TYR A 162 -10.00 3.15 0.93
C TYR A 162 -9.84 4.17 -0.19
N ASN A 163 -9.18 3.81 -1.28
CA ASN A 163 -8.79 4.72 -2.36
C ASN A 163 -9.33 4.28 -3.72
N PHE A 164 -10.31 3.37 -3.74
CA PHE A 164 -11.17 3.12 -4.89
C PHE A 164 -12.48 3.89 -4.73
N CYS A 165 -12.80 4.78 -5.67
CA CYS A 165 -14.00 5.62 -5.68
C CYS A 165 -14.20 6.38 -4.36
N ASN A 166 -13.11 6.95 -3.81
CA ASN A 166 -13.14 7.55 -2.49
C ASN A 166 -13.68 8.99 -2.50
N ASP A 167 -14.25 9.39 -1.35
CA ASP A 167 -14.76 10.74 -1.14
C ASP A 167 -13.60 11.70 -0.82
N LEU A 168 -13.14 12.44 -1.84
CA LEU A 168 -12.04 13.41 -1.69
C LEU A 168 -12.37 14.56 -0.73
N SER A 169 -13.66 14.84 -0.49
CA SER A 169 -14.08 15.90 0.45
C SER A 169 -13.84 15.50 1.91
N LYS A 170 -13.86 14.20 2.22
CA LYS A 170 -13.67 13.67 3.57
C LYS A 170 -12.19 13.36 3.83
N SER A 171 -11.39 14.40 4.01
CA SER A 171 -9.99 14.25 4.42
C SER A 171 -9.86 14.10 5.94
N ARG A 172 -9.30 12.98 6.40
CA ARG A 172 -8.93 12.74 7.83
C ARG A 172 -7.57 13.35 8.22
N ASN A 173 -6.97 14.15 7.33
CA ASN A 173 -5.61 14.66 7.50
C ASN A 173 -5.59 16.07 8.12
N SER A 174 -4.38 16.53 8.47
CA SER A 174 -4.12 17.88 8.99
C SER A 174 -4.70 18.98 8.09
N LEU A 175 -5.04 20.13 8.66
CA LEU A 175 -5.69 21.27 7.98
C LEU A 175 -5.04 21.63 6.63
N ARG A 176 -3.70 21.68 6.57
CA ARG A 176 -2.94 21.98 5.35
C ARG A 176 -3.17 20.95 4.22
N LEU A 177 -3.32 19.67 4.56
CA LEU A 177 -3.63 18.62 3.59
C LEU A 177 -5.09 18.66 3.15
N GLN A 178 -5.98 19.26 3.96
CA GLN A 178 -7.37 19.49 3.55
C GLN A 178 -7.47 20.58 2.48
N GLU A 179 -6.71 21.66 2.61
CA GLU A 179 -6.69 22.75 1.61
C GLU A 179 -6.17 22.29 0.25
N VAL A 180 -5.07 21.52 0.22
CA VAL A 180 -4.51 20.96 -1.03
C VAL A 180 -5.52 20.02 -1.69
N LYS A 181 -6.14 19.12 -0.93
CA LYS A 181 -7.16 18.20 -1.47
C LYS A 181 -8.41 18.92 -1.96
N LYS A 182 -8.83 19.99 -1.27
CA LYS A 182 -9.96 20.82 -1.69
C LYS A 182 -9.67 21.47 -3.04
N SER A 183 -8.50 22.10 -3.20
CA SER A 183 -8.11 22.68 -4.48
C SER A 183 -8.00 21.63 -5.58
N TYR A 184 -7.47 20.44 -5.27
CA TYR A 184 -7.42 19.35 -6.23
C TYR A 184 -8.81 18.88 -6.67
N LEU A 185 -9.74 18.68 -5.72
CA LEU A 185 -11.13 18.34 -6.01
C LEU A 185 -11.81 19.42 -6.85
N GLU A 186 -11.64 20.71 -6.52
CA GLU A 186 -12.18 21.83 -7.30
C GLU A 186 -11.67 21.81 -8.75
N ASN A 187 -10.38 21.52 -8.96
CA ASN A 187 -9.80 21.39 -10.30
C ASN A 187 -10.37 20.19 -11.08
N LEU A 188 -10.56 19.06 -10.40
CA LEU A 188 -11.20 17.89 -11.00
C LEU A 188 -12.65 18.19 -11.39
N GLU A 189 -13.42 18.81 -10.48
CA GLU A 189 -14.82 19.13 -10.72
C GLU A 189 -15.01 20.20 -11.80
N HIS A 190 -14.07 21.13 -11.93
CA HIS A 190 -14.05 22.07 -13.03
C HIS A 190 -13.91 21.37 -14.40
N PHE A 191 -13.12 20.29 -14.47
CA PHE A 191 -12.85 19.59 -15.73
C PHE A 191 -13.87 18.50 -16.07
N TYR A 192 -14.25 17.69 -15.09
CA TYR A 192 -15.09 16.49 -15.28
C TYR A 192 -16.55 16.68 -14.84
N GLY A 193 -16.87 17.78 -14.14
CA GLY A 193 -18.09 17.88 -13.34
C GLY A 193 -17.94 17.10 -12.03
N ARG A 194 -19.07 16.83 -11.36
CA ARG A 194 -19.09 16.15 -10.06
C ARG A 194 -18.22 14.88 -10.06
N ILE A 195 -17.38 14.77 -9.03
CA ILE A 195 -16.66 13.54 -8.71
C ILE A 195 -17.47 12.76 -7.69
N ASP A 196 -18.02 11.63 -8.11
CA ASP A 196 -18.79 10.72 -7.28
C ASP A 196 -17.88 9.83 -6.43
N SER A 197 -18.47 9.28 -5.36
CA SER A 197 -17.81 8.33 -4.46
C SER A 197 -18.75 7.20 -4.10
N LEU A 198 -18.16 6.08 -3.68
CA LEU A 198 -18.88 4.96 -3.09
C LEU A 198 -18.78 5.04 -1.56
N THR A 199 -19.88 4.70 -0.90
CA THR A 199 -19.94 4.51 0.55
C THR A 199 -19.15 3.28 0.97
N ARG A 200 -18.87 3.15 2.28
CA ARG A 200 -18.15 1.97 2.78
C ARG A 200 -18.97 0.72 2.56
N GLU A 201 -20.27 0.81 2.76
CA GLU A 201 -21.23 -0.28 2.58
C GLU A 201 -21.24 -0.77 1.12
N GLU A 202 -21.23 0.14 0.14
CA GLU A 202 -21.14 -0.22 -1.28
C GLU A 202 -19.83 -0.96 -1.61
N ILE A 203 -18.68 -0.49 -1.09
CA ILE A 203 -17.40 -1.19 -1.25
C ILE A 203 -17.45 -2.59 -0.59
N GLU A 204 -18.05 -2.73 0.59
CA GLU A 204 -18.19 -4.03 1.26
C GLU A 204 -19.08 -5.00 0.49
N GLN A 205 -20.10 -4.51 -0.23
CA GLN A 205 -20.88 -5.35 -1.14
C GLN A 205 -20.07 -5.80 -2.36
N LEU A 206 -19.22 -4.93 -2.92
CA LEU A 206 -18.30 -5.30 -3.98
C LEU A 206 -17.28 -6.35 -3.49
N ASP A 207 -16.68 -6.11 -2.32
CA ASP A 207 -15.73 -7.02 -1.66
C ASP A 207 -16.33 -8.41 -1.46
N LYS A 208 -17.59 -8.44 -1.02
CA LYS A 208 -18.34 -9.68 -0.85
C LYS A 208 -18.59 -10.39 -2.17
N LYS A 209 -19.10 -9.67 -3.17
CA LYS A 209 -19.42 -10.23 -4.49
C LYS A 209 -18.19 -10.82 -5.18
N LEU A 210 -17.03 -10.19 -5.00
CA LEU A 210 -15.76 -10.59 -5.63
C LEU A 210 -14.92 -11.54 -4.75
N GLY A 211 -15.39 -11.90 -3.55
CA GLY A 211 -14.65 -12.79 -2.65
C GLY A 211 -13.35 -12.19 -2.10
N TYR A 212 -13.27 -10.86 -1.97
CA TYR A 212 -12.10 -10.17 -1.41
C TYR A 212 -12.06 -10.20 0.13
N SER A 213 -13.23 -10.20 0.76
CA SER A 213 -13.36 -10.35 2.21
C SER A 213 -13.66 -11.80 2.58
N PHE A 214 -13.16 -12.26 3.73
CA PHE A 214 -13.28 -13.64 4.15
C PHE A 214 -14.65 -13.93 4.76
N PHE A 215 -15.29 -15.04 4.37
CA PHE A 215 -16.58 -15.46 4.91
C PHE A 215 -16.44 -16.83 5.54
N ILE A 216 -16.97 -16.99 6.75
CA ILE A 216 -17.06 -18.29 7.43
C ILE A 216 -18.52 -18.71 7.36
N PRO A 217 -18.92 -19.62 6.46
CA PRO A 217 -20.33 -19.96 6.24
C PRO A 217 -21.09 -20.39 7.50
N GLN A 218 -20.38 -20.93 8.50
CA GLN A 218 -20.97 -21.42 9.76
C GLN A 218 -21.33 -20.31 10.75
N VAL A 219 -20.76 -19.10 10.60
CA VAL A 219 -20.98 -17.97 11.55
C VAL A 219 -21.30 -16.65 10.86
N SER A 220 -20.89 -16.45 9.61
CA SER A 220 -21.21 -15.26 8.83
C SER A 220 -22.62 -15.37 8.25
N LYS A 221 -23.51 -14.42 8.55
CA LYS A 221 -24.85 -14.39 7.91
C LYS A 221 -24.74 -13.95 6.46
N GLU A 222 -25.67 -14.42 5.62
CA GLU A 222 -25.75 -14.04 4.20
C GLU A 222 -25.88 -12.54 3.94
N ASN A 223 -26.28 -11.73 4.92
CA ASN A 223 -26.40 -10.27 4.76
C ASN A 223 -25.27 -9.48 5.43
N GLU A 224 -24.35 -10.15 6.13
CA GLU A 224 -23.23 -9.49 6.79
C GLU A 224 -22.06 -9.25 5.83
N ARG A 225 -21.23 -8.26 6.14
CA ARG A 225 -19.94 -8.05 5.46
C ARG A 225 -18.97 -9.18 5.81
N GLY A 226 -17.96 -9.38 4.99
CA GLY A 226 -16.89 -10.32 5.29
C GLY A 226 -15.95 -9.79 6.38
N ILE A 227 -15.08 -10.70 6.81
CA ILE A 227 -13.99 -10.48 7.76
C ILE A 227 -12.80 -9.90 6.98
N TYR A 228 -12.21 -8.86 7.56
CA TYR A 228 -10.96 -8.25 7.11
C TYR A 228 -9.89 -8.42 8.17
N THR A 229 -8.65 -8.13 7.80
CA THR A 229 -7.54 -8.10 8.75
C THR A 229 -7.77 -7.16 9.93
N GLU A 230 -8.49 -6.05 9.73
CA GLU A 230 -8.92 -5.19 10.84
C GLU A 230 -9.74 -5.93 11.90
N ASP A 231 -10.57 -6.92 11.53
CA ASP A 231 -11.35 -7.71 12.49
C ASP A 231 -10.44 -8.68 13.28
N VAL A 232 -9.41 -9.24 12.62
CA VAL A 232 -8.40 -10.08 13.29
C VAL A 232 -7.59 -9.27 14.30
N ILE A 233 -7.25 -8.01 13.97
CA ILE A 233 -6.57 -7.10 14.89
C ILE A 233 -7.39 -6.92 16.17
N GLU A 234 -8.70 -6.70 16.06
CA GLU A 234 -9.57 -6.53 17.23
C GLU A 234 -9.60 -7.80 18.11
N LEU A 235 -9.60 -9.00 17.50
CA LEU A 235 -9.49 -10.26 18.25
C LEU A 235 -8.16 -10.36 19.01
N LEU A 236 -7.04 -10.05 18.36
CA LEU A 236 -5.72 -10.06 19.02
C LEU A 236 -5.66 -9.05 20.17
N ILE A 237 -6.26 -7.87 20.00
CA ILE A 237 -6.36 -6.85 21.05
C ILE A 237 -7.19 -7.38 22.24
N GLN A 238 -8.29 -8.08 21.98
CA GLN A 238 -9.10 -8.70 23.03
C GLN A 238 -8.29 -9.74 23.82
N ASP A 239 -7.54 -10.61 23.12
CA ASP A 239 -6.68 -11.60 23.77
C ASP A 239 -5.56 -10.95 24.59
N MET A 240 -5.02 -9.81 24.16
CA MET A 240 -3.99 -9.08 24.90
C MET A 240 -4.52 -8.32 26.12
N ASN A 241 -5.79 -7.90 26.10
CA ASN A 241 -6.38 -7.09 27.17
C ASN A 241 -7.11 -7.93 28.23
N ASN A 242 -7.46 -9.18 27.92
CA ASN A 242 -8.04 -10.11 28.89
C ASN A 242 -6.93 -10.84 29.66
N PRO A 243 -6.86 -10.75 31.01
CA PRO A 243 -5.76 -11.37 31.78
C PRO A 243 -5.65 -12.88 31.62
N GLU A 244 -6.76 -13.60 31.51
CA GLU A 244 -6.78 -15.06 31.36
C GLU A 244 -6.32 -15.44 29.95
N SER A 245 -6.89 -14.82 28.91
CA SER A 245 -6.46 -15.03 27.51
C SER A 245 -5.00 -14.64 27.30
N PHE A 246 -4.54 -13.54 27.90
CA PHE A 246 -3.16 -13.09 27.80
C PHE A 246 -2.21 -14.10 28.40
N LYS A 247 -2.53 -14.63 29.59
CA LYS A 247 -1.74 -15.67 30.24
C LYS A 247 -1.74 -16.97 29.44
N GLU A 248 -2.89 -17.40 28.94
CA GLU A 248 -3.04 -18.67 28.23
C GLU A 248 -2.42 -18.63 26.83
N TYR A 249 -2.83 -17.67 26.00
CA TYR A 249 -2.52 -17.65 24.57
C TYR A 249 -1.25 -16.88 24.24
N VAL A 250 -0.97 -15.77 24.94
CA VAL A 250 0.20 -14.91 24.63
C VAL A 250 1.43 -15.34 25.42
N LEU A 251 1.27 -15.66 26.72
CA LEU A 251 2.37 -16.08 27.59
C LEU A 251 2.52 -17.60 27.70
N HIS A 252 1.62 -18.39 27.11
CA HIS A 252 1.63 -19.86 27.19
C HIS A 252 1.70 -20.41 28.62
N ASN A 253 0.95 -19.80 29.53
CA ASN A 253 0.90 -20.09 30.96
C ASN A 253 2.24 -19.93 31.71
N ARG A 254 3.20 -19.20 31.14
CA ARG A 254 4.50 -18.91 31.76
C ARG A 254 4.44 -17.63 32.60
N ASN A 255 5.21 -17.62 33.69
CA ASN A 255 5.44 -16.42 34.48
C ASN A 255 6.55 -15.58 33.83
N VAL A 256 6.16 -14.69 32.92
CA VAL A 256 7.09 -13.86 32.13
C VAL A 256 7.24 -12.46 32.77
N PRO A 257 8.47 -12.01 33.06
CA PRO A 257 8.76 -10.65 33.51
C PRO A 257 8.26 -9.59 32.52
N GLU A 258 7.91 -8.40 33.01
CA GLU A 258 7.30 -7.35 32.18
C GLU A 258 8.18 -6.93 31.01
N GLU A 259 9.49 -6.86 31.24
CA GLU A 259 10.52 -6.51 30.26
C GLU A 259 10.55 -7.42 29.03
N GLU A 260 10.17 -8.69 29.18
CA GLU A 260 10.15 -9.70 28.11
C GLU A 260 8.80 -9.81 27.39
N ARG A 261 7.72 -9.26 27.97
CA ARG A 261 6.35 -9.44 27.44
C ARG A 261 6.17 -8.92 26.03
N LEU A 262 6.91 -7.87 25.63
CA LEU A 262 6.85 -7.34 24.28
C LEU A 262 7.26 -8.39 23.23
N LYS A 263 8.25 -9.23 23.54
CA LYS A 263 8.66 -10.32 22.66
C LYS A 263 7.50 -11.29 22.41
N TYR A 264 6.87 -11.75 23.50
CA TYR A 264 5.75 -12.67 23.44
C TYR A 264 4.54 -12.07 22.70
N LYS A 265 4.24 -10.78 22.91
CA LYS A 265 3.21 -10.09 22.13
C LYS A 265 3.51 -10.05 20.65
N LEU A 266 4.75 -9.74 20.26
CA LEU A 266 5.16 -9.69 18.85
C LEU A 266 5.09 -11.08 18.20
N ASP A 267 5.64 -12.10 18.86
CA ASP A 267 5.57 -13.49 18.41
C ASP A 267 4.12 -13.92 18.20
N TYR A 268 3.25 -13.65 19.18
CA TYR A 268 1.83 -13.96 19.10
C TYR A 268 1.14 -13.23 17.93
N VAL A 269 1.43 -11.95 17.69
CA VAL A 269 0.88 -11.22 16.53
C VAL A 269 1.34 -11.84 15.22
N PHE A 270 2.65 -12.07 15.06
CA PHE A 270 3.21 -12.59 13.82
C PHE A 270 2.75 -14.02 13.51
N GLU A 271 2.43 -14.80 14.54
CA GLU A 271 1.88 -16.14 14.37
C GLU A 271 0.40 -16.15 13.99
N ASN A 272 -0.39 -15.17 14.44
CA ASN A 272 -1.86 -15.24 14.34
C ASN A 272 -2.47 -14.27 13.33
N ILE A 273 -1.83 -13.15 13.01
CA ILE A 273 -2.45 -12.09 12.19
C ILE A 273 -2.84 -12.54 10.78
N ASN A 274 -2.11 -13.49 10.20
CA ASN A 274 -2.36 -14.01 8.85
C ASN A 274 -3.18 -15.32 8.84
N LYS A 275 -3.70 -15.80 9.98
CA LYS A 275 -4.44 -17.08 10.05
C LYS A 275 -5.87 -17.00 9.52
N LEU A 276 -6.50 -15.83 9.58
CA LEU A 276 -7.91 -15.62 9.21
C LEU A 276 -8.04 -14.72 7.97
N THR A 277 -6.97 -14.58 7.19
CA THR A 277 -6.94 -13.72 6.01
C THR A 277 -6.32 -14.49 4.85
N ASP A 278 -6.95 -14.38 3.67
CA ASP A 278 -6.45 -14.97 2.42
C ASP A 278 -5.25 -14.16 1.92
N PHE A 279 -4.12 -14.31 2.59
CA PHE A 279 -2.86 -13.70 2.19
C PHE A 279 -2.34 -14.40 0.92
N ASN A 280 -2.87 -13.99 -0.22
CA ASN A 280 -2.54 -14.57 -1.53
C ASN A 280 -1.62 -13.67 -2.36
N GLY A 281 -1.34 -12.45 -1.90
CA GLY A 281 -0.50 -11.48 -2.59
C GLY A 281 0.98 -11.58 -2.17
N LYS A 282 1.91 -11.66 -3.13
CA LYS A 282 3.34 -11.51 -2.83
C LYS A 282 3.63 -10.05 -2.49
N MET A 283 3.75 -9.74 -1.20
CA MET A 283 4.15 -8.41 -0.74
C MET A 283 5.65 -8.20 -0.94
N ASN A 284 6.04 -7.06 -1.49
CA ASN A 284 7.43 -6.65 -1.47
C ASN A 284 7.82 -6.14 -0.08
N TYR A 285 9.11 -5.80 0.10
CA TYR A 285 9.61 -5.21 1.33
C TYR A 285 8.72 -4.08 1.87
N LEU A 286 8.41 -3.09 1.02
CA LEU A 286 7.78 -1.83 1.43
C LEU A 286 6.35 -2.04 1.90
N GLU A 287 5.61 -2.86 1.18
CA GLU A 287 4.25 -3.23 1.57
C GLU A 287 4.27 -4.02 2.88
N ASN A 288 5.21 -4.96 3.04
CA ASN A 288 5.35 -5.76 4.27
C ASN A 288 5.60 -4.86 5.46
N ILE A 289 6.64 -4.01 5.40
CA ILE A 289 6.95 -3.17 6.54
C ILE A 289 5.81 -2.16 6.82
N ARG A 290 5.05 -1.73 5.80
CA ARG A 290 3.90 -0.81 5.96
C ARG A 290 2.78 -1.49 6.73
N TYR A 291 2.54 -2.74 6.40
CA TYR A 291 1.57 -3.57 7.08
C TYR A 291 1.94 -3.80 8.54
N TYR A 292 3.17 -4.23 8.83
CA TYR A 292 3.56 -4.54 10.21
C TYR A 292 3.70 -3.31 11.11
N LEU A 293 4.12 -2.16 10.59
CA LEU A 293 4.07 -0.90 11.37
C LEU A 293 2.64 -0.41 11.60
N TYR A 294 1.73 -0.69 10.67
CA TYR A 294 0.31 -0.45 10.89
C TYR A 294 -0.24 -1.35 12.02
N LEU A 295 0.13 -2.63 12.03
CA LEU A 295 -0.26 -3.59 13.09
C LEU A 295 0.28 -3.16 14.45
N SER A 296 1.59 -2.87 14.54
CA SER A 296 2.24 -2.52 15.80
C SER A 296 1.57 -1.31 16.46
N LYS A 297 1.26 -0.28 15.67
CA LYS A 297 0.58 0.93 16.14
C LYS A 297 -0.85 0.68 16.62
N LYS A 298 -1.51 -0.37 16.12
CA LYS A 298 -2.90 -0.70 16.47
C LYS A 298 -3.01 -1.61 17.69
N ILE A 299 -2.07 -2.55 17.82
CA ILE A 299 -2.13 -3.61 18.83
C ILE A 299 -1.35 -3.22 20.08
N LEU A 300 -0.18 -2.58 19.92
CA LEU A 300 0.72 -2.30 21.03
C LEU A 300 0.42 -0.96 21.68
N SER A 301 0.80 -0.82 22.94
CA SER A 301 0.76 0.46 23.63
C SER A 301 1.74 1.47 22.99
N PRO A 302 1.53 2.79 23.21
CA PRO A 302 2.45 3.81 22.68
C PRO A 302 3.91 3.62 23.12
N GLU A 303 4.14 3.13 24.35
CA GLU A 303 5.47 2.81 24.87
C GLU A 303 6.11 1.66 24.09
N GLU A 304 5.40 0.54 23.98
CA GLU A 304 5.88 -0.66 23.28
C GLU A 304 6.17 -0.36 21.82
N ASN A 305 5.27 0.38 21.15
CA ASN A 305 5.45 0.76 19.75
C ASN A 305 6.64 1.71 19.56
N SER A 306 6.97 2.56 20.54
CA SER A 306 8.13 3.45 20.47
C SER A 306 9.49 2.72 20.52
N ARG A 307 9.49 1.48 21.02
CA ARG A 307 10.69 0.62 21.10
C ARG A 307 11.02 -0.09 19.80
N ILE A 308 10.11 -0.11 18.82
CA ILE A 308 10.28 -0.78 17.54
C ILE A 308 10.90 0.19 16.53
N ILE A 309 12.09 -0.15 16.02
CA ILE A 309 12.83 0.64 15.04
C ILE A 309 12.96 -0.16 13.75
N PRO A 310 12.30 0.28 12.65
CA PRO A 310 12.34 -0.38 11.36
C PRO A 310 13.55 0.04 10.53
N TYR A 311 14.24 -0.93 9.93
CA TYR A 311 15.34 -0.73 9.00
C TYR A 311 15.06 -1.36 7.63
N ALA A 312 15.58 -0.70 6.59
CA ALA A 312 15.65 -1.22 5.23
C ALA A 312 17.11 -1.54 4.91
N ALA A 313 17.39 -2.79 4.54
CA ALA A 313 18.74 -3.19 4.18
C ALA A 313 18.79 -3.96 2.86
N ILE A 314 19.95 -3.94 2.21
CA ILE A 314 20.24 -4.77 1.04
C ILE A 314 21.37 -5.74 1.38
N ILE A 315 21.32 -6.89 0.71
CA ILE A 315 22.34 -7.94 0.79
C ILE A 315 23.21 -7.84 -0.47
N GLU A 316 24.53 -8.03 -0.34
CA GLU A 316 25.47 -8.12 -1.47
C GLU A 316 25.41 -6.92 -2.46
N ASN A 317 25.00 -5.74 -1.99
CA ASN A 317 24.73 -4.55 -2.81
C ASN A 317 23.64 -4.71 -3.89
N ASP A 318 22.79 -5.74 -3.80
CA ASP A 318 21.67 -5.90 -4.71
C ASP A 318 20.46 -5.05 -4.27
N SER A 319 20.28 -3.91 -4.93
CA SER A 319 19.13 -3.01 -4.75
C SER A 319 17.76 -3.64 -5.09
N SER A 320 17.74 -4.82 -5.70
CA SER A 320 16.50 -5.57 -5.94
C SER A 320 16.13 -6.50 -4.77
N ASN A 321 17.07 -6.79 -3.88
CA ASN A 321 16.87 -7.66 -2.71
C ASN A 321 16.90 -6.84 -1.41
N ILE A 322 15.79 -6.13 -1.15
CA ILE A 322 15.62 -5.39 0.10
C ILE A 322 14.98 -6.29 1.15
N ILE A 323 15.62 -6.33 2.32
CA ILE A 323 15.15 -7.04 3.51
C ILE A 323 14.71 -6.07 4.60
N SER A 324 13.82 -6.57 5.45
CA SER A 324 13.27 -5.82 6.58
C SER A 324 13.72 -6.36 7.91
N ILE A 325 14.20 -5.44 8.74
CA ILE A 325 14.67 -5.70 10.09
C ILE A 325 13.87 -4.80 11.03
N LEU A 326 13.28 -5.39 12.06
CA LEU A 326 12.76 -4.66 13.21
C LEU A 326 13.73 -4.86 14.36
N LYS A 327 14.33 -3.77 14.83
CA LYS A 327 15.06 -3.75 16.11
C LYS A 327 14.08 -3.37 17.21
N VAL A 328 14.02 -4.13 18.28
CA VAL A 328 13.17 -3.86 19.44
C VAL A 328 14.06 -3.57 20.63
N LYS A 329 14.04 -2.31 21.07
CA LYS A 329 14.82 -1.88 22.24
C LYS A 329 14.28 -2.52 23.52
N PRO A 330 15.11 -2.74 24.55
CA PRO A 330 14.63 -3.14 25.88
C PRO A 330 13.80 -2.03 26.54
N LEU A 331 13.10 -2.39 27.62
CA LEU A 331 12.36 -1.41 28.44
C LEU A 331 13.36 -0.40 29.04
N ALA A 332 13.01 0.89 29.07
CA ALA A 332 13.95 1.95 29.46
C ALA A 332 14.58 1.77 30.86
N ASN A 333 13.83 1.17 31.78
CA ASN A 333 14.25 0.90 33.16
C ASN A 333 14.83 -0.52 33.34
N SER A 334 15.06 -1.26 32.26
CA SER A 334 15.70 -2.57 32.31
C SER A 334 17.17 -2.43 32.72
N ASN A 335 17.63 -3.36 33.57
CA ASN A 335 19.05 -3.53 33.88
C ASN A 335 19.86 -4.07 32.67
N ASP A 336 19.16 -4.57 31.65
CA ASP A 336 19.72 -5.24 30.48
C ASP A 336 19.66 -4.34 29.23
N LYS A 337 20.32 -3.17 29.33
CA LYS A 337 20.29 -2.12 28.28
C LYS A 337 20.93 -2.54 26.95
N ASN A 338 21.60 -3.68 26.91
CA ASN A 338 22.32 -4.19 25.73
C ASN A 338 21.57 -5.32 25.01
N ASN A 339 20.36 -5.68 25.44
CA ASN A 339 19.65 -6.83 24.90
C ASN A 339 18.53 -6.43 23.93
N ASN A 340 18.97 -5.91 22.77
CA ASN A 340 18.05 -5.66 21.67
C ASN A 340 17.52 -6.99 21.12
N LEU A 341 16.23 -7.02 20.78
CA LEU A 341 15.66 -8.13 20.02
C LEU A 341 15.57 -7.75 18.56
N TYR A 342 15.74 -8.71 17.67
CA TYR A 342 15.67 -8.47 16.25
C TYR A 342 14.66 -9.38 15.60
N TYR A 343 13.99 -8.86 14.58
CA TYR A 343 13.12 -9.65 13.74
C TYR A 343 13.43 -9.39 12.28
N LEU A 344 13.67 -10.46 11.53
CA LEU A 344 13.86 -10.43 10.08
C LEU A 344 12.62 -10.97 9.38
N PHE A 345 12.18 -10.31 8.32
CA PHE A 345 11.07 -10.83 7.52
C PHE A 345 11.51 -12.06 6.70
N SER A 346 10.87 -13.20 6.93
CA SER A 346 11.05 -14.43 6.17
C SER A 346 10.02 -14.47 5.03
N ALA A 347 10.49 -14.42 3.78
CA ALA A 347 9.63 -14.63 2.62
C ALA A 347 9.06 -16.05 2.53
N LYS A 348 9.76 -17.04 3.12
CA LYS A 348 9.33 -18.43 3.17
C LYS A 348 8.13 -18.61 4.12
N ASP A 349 8.22 -18.02 5.31
CA ASP A 349 7.21 -18.15 6.36
C ASP A 349 6.18 -17.01 6.31
N ASN A 350 6.42 -16.03 5.43
CA ASN A 350 5.61 -14.84 5.23
C ASN A 350 5.33 -14.05 6.53
N LYS A 351 6.33 -14.02 7.42
CA LYS A 351 6.26 -13.35 8.72
C LYS A 351 7.64 -12.93 9.20
N TYR A 352 7.64 -12.08 10.22
CA TYR A 352 8.85 -11.75 10.96
C TYR A 352 9.26 -12.91 11.86
N ILE A 353 10.54 -13.25 11.80
CA ILE A 353 11.17 -14.31 12.59
C ILE A 353 12.16 -13.67 13.55
N TYR A 354 12.04 -14.02 14.83
CA TYR A 354 12.95 -13.58 15.87
C TYR A 354 14.38 -14.05 15.60
N LYS A 355 15.35 -13.17 15.92
CA LYS A 355 16.77 -13.44 15.94
C LYS A 355 17.44 -12.86 17.18
N THR A 356 18.37 -13.63 17.76
CA THR A 356 19.24 -13.12 18.82
C THR A 356 20.27 -12.12 18.26
N PRO A 357 20.93 -11.30 19.10
CA PRO A 357 22.03 -10.44 18.65
C PRO A 357 23.13 -11.22 17.93
N GLU A 358 23.47 -12.41 18.42
CA GLU A 358 24.50 -13.28 17.83
C GLU A 358 24.08 -13.77 16.44
N GLU A 359 22.86 -14.28 16.29
CA GLU A 359 22.35 -14.71 14.99
C GLU A 359 22.26 -13.54 13.99
N MET A 360 21.91 -12.34 14.47
CA MET A 360 21.90 -11.15 13.64
C MET A 360 23.29 -10.72 13.20
N LYS A 361 24.28 -10.84 14.08
CA LYS A 361 25.67 -10.54 13.76
C LYS A 361 26.21 -11.48 12.70
N GLU A 362 25.99 -12.78 12.88
CA GLU A 362 26.30 -13.81 11.88
C GLU A 362 25.63 -13.47 10.53
N PHE A 363 24.34 -13.16 10.55
CA PHE A 363 23.61 -12.77 9.35
C PHE A 363 24.21 -11.53 8.65
N VAL A 364 24.58 -10.49 9.40
CA VAL A 364 25.18 -9.26 8.86
C VAL A 364 26.54 -9.55 8.21
N ASP A 365 27.37 -10.35 8.88
CA ASP A 365 28.73 -10.69 8.46
C ASP A 365 28.71 -11.57 7.20
N GLU A 366 27.85 -12.60 7.16
CA GLU A 366 27.72 -13.51 6.01
C GLU A 366 27.16 -12.84 4.75
N ASN A 367 26.21 -11.91 4.92
CA ASN A 367 25.43 -11.36 3.80
C ASN A 367 25.94 -9.98 3.33
N SER A 368 27.04 -9.48 3.91
CA SER A 368 27.57 -8.14 3.61
C SER A 368 26.48 -7.05 3.65
N LEU A 369 25.73 -7.04 4.76
CA LEU A 369 24.51 -6.25 4.88
C LEU A 369 24.77 -4.74 4.85
N ARG A 370 23.95 -4.00 4.08
CA ARG A 370 23.99 -2.53 4.05
C ARG A 370 22.64 -1.92 4.32
N ILE A 371 22.55 -1.09 5.37
CA ILE A 371 21.35 -0.31 5.69
C ILE A 371 21.24 0.87 4.70
N ILE A 372 20.15 0.93 3.96
CA ILE A 372 19.90 1.95 2.93
C ILE A 372 18.87 2.99 3.36
N GLY A 373 18.22 2.77 4.50
CA GLY A 373 17.16 3.62 4.97
C GLY A 373 16.46 3.08 6.20
N THR A 374 15.47 3.86 6.61
CA THR A 374 14.39 3.37 7.46
C THR A 374 13.22 2.92 6.57
N PHE A 375 12.13 2.51 7.22
CA PHE A 375 10.86 2.14 6.63
C PHE A 375 10.51 2.67 5.22
N ASP A 376 10.42 4.00 5.03
CA ASP A 376 9.98 4.63 3.77
C ASP A 376 10.85 5.82 3.35
N LYS A 377 12.05 5.92 3.92
CA LYS A 377 12.97 7.04 3.67
C LYS A 377 14.36 6.54 3.36
N PHE A 378 14.92 7.07 2.27
CA PHE A 378 16.34 6.99 2.02
C PHE A 378 17.08 7.77 3.10
N ASP A 379 17.70 7.02 4.00
CA ASP A 379 18.47 7.51 5.13
C ASP A 379 19.53 6.44 5.47
N PRO A 380 20.59 6.31 4.65
CA PRO A 380 21.59 5.27 4.84
C PRO A 380 22.27 5.40 6.20
N GLN A 381 22.40 4.28 6.90
CA GLN A 381 23.02 4.21 8.23
C GLN A 381 24.14 3.17 8.23
N LYS A 382 25.09 3.30 9.16
CA LYS A 382 26.09 2.26 9.40
C LYS A 382 25.41 1.06 10.07
N THR A 383 25.94 -0.14 9.84
CA THR A 383 25.46 -1.37 10.49
C THR A 383 25.54 -1.30 12.01
N ASP A 384 26.46 -0.52 12.57
CA ASP A 384 26.55 -0.21 14.02
C ASP A 384 25.24 0.37 14.60
N ALA A 385 24.36 0.95 13.76
CA ALA A 385 23.04 1.41 14.20
C ALA A 385 22.14 0.26 14.68
N LEU A 386 22.43 -0.99 14.29
CA LEU A 386 21.75 -2.17 14.82
C LEU A 386 22.15 -2.45 16.27
N GLU A 387 23.28 -1.92 16.77
CA GLU A 387 23.76 -2.14 18.15
C GLU A 387 23.90 -3.65 18.48
N LEU A 388 24.63 -4.40 17.61
CA LEU A 388 24.86 -5.86 17.67
C LEU A 388 26.09 -6.29 18.47
#